data_AF-A0A1L9QSI3-F1
#
_entry.id   AF-A0A1L9QSI3-F1
#
_cell.length_a   1.000
_cell.length_b   1.000
_cell.length_c   1.000
_cell.angle_alpha   90.00
_cell.angle_beta   90.00
_cell.angle_gamma   90.00
#
_symmetry.space_group_name_H-M   'P 1'
#
loop_
_entity.id
_entity.type
_entity.pdbx_description
1 polymer ?
#
loop_
_entity_poly.entity_id
_entity_poly.type
_entity_poly.pdbx_seq_one_letter_code
_entity_poly.pdbx_strand_id
1 'polypeptide(L)' 'MSKKQKTLEKVLGGSKNISFSEFISLVEEFGFLLDRTNGSHHIFIHPDIPDLVTIYSASR' A
#
# COMPACT_ATOMS: atom_id res chain seq x y z
N MET A 1 19.02 5.27 5.07
CA MET A 1 17.62 5.39 4.64
C MET A 1 17.30 4.27 3.67
N SER A 2 16.52 3.29 4.11
CA SER A 2 16.03 2.21 3.23
C SER A 2 15.05 2.77 2.19
N LYS A 3 14.84 2.05 1.07
CA LYS A 3 13.85 2.44 0.04
C LYS A 3 12.46 2.67 0.65
N LYS A 4 12.13 1.82 1.61
CA LYS A 4 10.93 1.80 2.46
C LYS A 4 10.69 3.12 3.21
N GLN A 5 11.71 3.57 3.95
CA GLN A 5 11.67 4.83 4.69
C GLN A 5 11.47 6.03 3.76
N LYS A 6 12.14 6.02 2.59
CA LYS A 6 11.95 7.07 1.58
C LYS A 6 10.53 7.07 1.00
N THR A 7 9.92 5.90 0.80
CA THR A 7 8.51 5.81 0.38
C THR A 7 7.60 6.42 1.42
N LEU A 8 7.77 6.07 2.70
CA LEU A 8 6.97 6.63 3.79
C LEU A 8 7.08 8.15 3.86
N GLU A 9 8.29 8.70 3.76
CA GLU A 9 8.50 10.16 3.72
C GLU A 9 7.77 10.83 2.56
N LYS A 10 7.81 10.23 1.35
CA LYS A 10 7.05 10.75 0.20
C LYS A 10 5.55 10.74 0.45
N VAL A 11 5.01 9.65 1.02
CA VAL A 11 3.58 9.53 1.34
C VAL A 11 3.18 10.60 2.36
N LEU A 12 3.92 10.72 3.46
CA LEU A 12 3.66 11.72 4.51
C LEU A 12 3.84 13.15 4.03
N GLY A 13 4.76 13.38 3.08
CA GLY A 13 4.95 14.66 2.40
C GLY A 13 3.88 14.98 1.34
N GLY A 14 2.87 14.12 1.15
CA GLY A 14 1.78 14.35 0.19
C GLY A 14 2.20 14.21 -1.27
N SER A 15 3.29 13.49 -1.56
CA SER A 15 3.75 13.26 -2.93
C SER A 15 2.69 12.54 -3.75
N LYS A 16 2.39 13.08 -4.94
CA LYS A 16 1.54 12.42 -5.94
C LYS A 16 2.32 11.46 -6.85
N ASN A 17 3.65 11.46 -6.74
CA ASN A 17 4.54 10.63 -7.55
C ASN A 17 5.00 9.41 -6.75
N ILE A 18 4.08 8.49 -6.51
CA ILE A 18 4.33 7.22 -5.84
C ILE A 18 3.70 6.15 -6.72
N SER A 19 4.53 5.22 -7.18
CA SER A 19 4.00 4.13 -8.01
C SER A 19 3.12 3.21 -7.18
N PHE A 20 2.13 2.58 -7.80
CA PHE A 20 1.26 1.62 -7.14
C PHE A 20 2.06 0.53 -6.42
N SER A 21 3.05 -0.07 -7.09
CA SER A 21 3.93 -1.10 -6.49
C SER A 21 4.72 -0.58 -5.29
N GLU A 22 5.19 0.67 -5.32
CA GLU A 22 5.92 1.27 -4.19
C GLU A 22 4.99 1.45 -2.98
N PHE A 23 3.72 1.79 -3.20
CA PHE A 23 2.72 1.90 -2.14
C PHE A 23 2.31 0.52 -1.58
N ILE A 24 2.16 -0.50 -2.44
CA ILE A 24 1.85 -1.87 -2.01
C ILE A 24 2.95 -2.41 -1.10
N SER A 25 4.23 -2.25 -1.47
CA SER A 25 5.34 -2.69 -0.62
C SER A 25 5.36 -1.97 0.75
N LEU A 26 4.97 -0.69 0.79
CA LEU A 26 4.85 0.03 2.05
C LEU A 26 3.74 -0.55 2.94
N VAL A 27 2.59 -0.91 2.35
CA VAL A 27 1.45 -1.49 3.09
C VAL A 27 1.83 -2.85 3.68
N GLU A 28 2.51 -3.70 2.92
CA GLU A 28 3.00 -5.00 3.41
C GLU A 28 3.97 -4.86 4.59
N GLU A 29 4.78 -3.79 4.62
CA GLU A 29 5.69 -3.51 5.73
C GLU A 29 5.00 -3.08 7.02
N PHE A 30 3.80 -2.52 6.91
CA PHE A 30 2.95 -2.25 8.06
C PHE A 30 2.27 -3.53 8.59
N GLY A 31 2.60 -4.71 8.06
CA GLY A 31 2.07 -6.00 8.52
C GLY A 31 0.79 -6.43 7.82
N PHE A 32 0.34 -5.66 6.81
CA PHE A 32 -0.79 -6.06 5.99
C PHE A 32 -0.39 -7.20 5.05
N LEU A 33 -1.29 -8.17 4.89
CA LEU A 33 -1.13 -9.32 4.02
C LEU A 33 -2.10 -9.20 2.86
N LEU A 34 -1.64 -9.48 1.65
CA LEU A 34 -2.51 -9.53 0.48
C LEU A 34 -3.44 -10.74 0.61
N ASP A 35 -4.74 -10.48 0.76
CA ASP A 35 -5.79 -11.49 0.86
C ASP A 35 -6.19 -11.97 -0.54
N ARG A 36 -6.55 -11.02 -1.41
CA ARG A 36 -6.98 -11.31 -2.78
C ARG A 36 -6.85 -10.13 -3.71
N THR A 37 -6.77 -10.43 -5.00
CA THR A 37 -6.72 -9.46 -6.09
C THR A 37 -7.91 -9.65 -7.03
N ASN A 38 -8.59 -8.56 -7.38
CA ASN A 38 -9.60 -8.54 -8.43
C ASN A 38 -9.30 -7.39 -9.40
N GLY A 39 -8.76 -7.71 -10.57
CA GLY A 39 -8.30 -6.71 -11.54
C GLY A 39 -7.20 -5.82 -10.92
N SER A 40 -7.44 -4.51 -10.89
CA SER A 40 -6.51 -3.53 -10.32
C SER A 40 -6.72 -3.27 -8.82
N HIS A 41 -7.61 -4.01 -8.18
CA HIS A 41 -7.96 -3.86 -6.76
C HIS A 41 -7.27 -4.92 -5.93
N HIS A 42 -6.53 -4.47 -4.91
CA HIS A 42 -5.82 -5.33 -3.99
C HIS A 42 -6.48 -5.19 -2.62
N ILE A 43 -6.97 -6.30 -2.07
CA ILE A 43 -7.57 -6.36 -0.74
C ILE A 43 -6.53 -6.91 0.22
N PHE A 44 -6.33 -6.19 1.31
CA PHE A 44 -5.38 -6.51 2.38
C PHE A 44 -6.10 -6.74 3.70
N ILE A 45 -5.52 -7.64 4.49
CA ILE A 45 -5.92 -7.97 5.87
C ILE A 45 -4.74 -7.69 6.81
N HIS A 46 -5.00 -7.42 8.09
CA HIS A 46 -3.96 -7.40 9.12
C HIS A 46 -4.43 -8.23 10.31
N PRO A 47 -3.60 -9.11 10.91
CA PRO A 47 -4.03 -10.00 12.00
C PRO A 47 -4.67 -9.27 13.19
N ASP A 48 -4.16 -8.09 13.51
CA ASP A 48 -4.62 -7.27 14.64
C ASP A 48 -5.66 -6.19 14.26
N ILE A 49 -6.08 -6.09 12.99
CA ILE A 49 -7.05 -5.09 12.53
C ILE A 49 -8.23 -5.84 11.89
N PRO A 50 -9.45 -5.73 12.46
CA PRO A 50 -10.61 -6.47 11.96
C PRO A 50 -11.11 -5.98 10.59
N ASP A 51 -10.74 -4.76 10.21
CA ASP A 51 -11.18 -4.12 8.97
C ASP A 51 -10.30 -4.47 7.76
N LEU A 52 -10.96 -4.62 6.61
CA LEU A 52 -10.29 -4.83 5.32
C LEU A 52 -9.80 -3.51 4.74
N VAL A 53 -8.58 -3.50 4.21
CA VAL A 53 -8.04 -2.35 3.47
C VAL A 53 -8.05 -2.68 1.98
N THR A 54 -8.78 -1.91 1.18
CA THR A 54 -8.77 -2.08 -0.28
C THR A 54 -8.03 -0.95 -0.97
N ILE A 55 -7.10 -1.29 -1.85
CA ILE A 55 -6.27 -0.35 -2.59
C ILE A 55 -6.55 -0.52 -4.09
N TYR A 56 -6.79 0.60 -4.76
CA TYR A 56 -7.20 0.66 -6.17
C TYR A 56 -6.12 1.39 -6.96
N SER A 57 -5.66 0.81 -8.08
CA SER A 57 -4.88 1.59 -9.04
C SER A 57 -5.83 2.48 -9.85
N ALA A 58 -5.65 3.80 -9.75
CA ALA A 58 -6.40 4.76 -10.55
C ALA A 58 -5.72 4.89 -11.92
N SER A 59 -6.31 4.31 -12.97
CA SER A 59 -5.96 4.65 -14.35
C SER A 59 -6.54 6.02 -14.68
N ARG A 60 -5.74 7.08 -14.52
CA ARG A 60 -6.04 8.38 -15.13
C ARG A 60 -5.31 8.50 -16.46
#